data_AF-A0A965FHU1-F1
#
_entry.id   AF-A0A965FHU1-F1
#
_cell.length_a   1.000
_cell.length_b   1.000
_cell.length_c   1.000
_cell.angle_alpha   90.00
_cell.angle_beta   90.00
_cell.angle_gamma   90.00
#
_symmetry.space_group_name_H-M   'P 1'
#
loop_
_entity.id
_entity.type
_entity.pdbx_description
1 polymer ?
#
loop_
_entity_poly.entity_id
_entity_poly.type
_entity_poly.pdbx_seq_one_letter_code
_entity_poly.pdbx_strand_id
1 'polypeptide(L)'
;MIQKQIAEIQLKDIILPQRQVNAHKGTHGSVAMIGGADGMVGAALLAARAALLLGAGRTYAALLAKDAPSVDLLYPEIMMRSTQNLDALQQLNCVLIGPGLGISNQAKTLLKNWLNKNTALVLDADALNLIAQNGDLAASVKNRHAPTVITPHIGEASRLLKLSPEAIQGDRKGSALQLAKDFNCITILKGVGSLISNGSEVFINTTGNAGLASGG
;
A
#
# COMPACT_ATOMS: atom_id res chain seq x y z
N MET A 1 1.65 22.63 -26.72
CA MET A 1 1.32 21.55 -25.77
C MET A 1 1.32 22.15 -24.37
N ILE A 2 0.16 22.24 -23.72
CA ILE A 2 0.06 22.80 -22.38
C ILE A 2 0.71 21.78 -21.44
N GLN A 3 1.90 22.09 -20.90
CA GLN A 3 2.42 21.38 -19.73
C GLN A 3 1.38 21.55 -18.62
N LYS A 4 0.51 20.55 -18.41
CA LYS A 4 -0.35 20.54 -17.22
C LYS A 4 0.58 20.56 -16.00
N GLN A 5 0.59 21.67 -15.28
CA GLN A 5 1.46 21.90 -14.13
C GLN A 5 1.21 20.83 -13.05
N ILE A 6 2.26 20.37 -12.36
CA ILE A 6 2.08 19.48 -11.20
C ILE A 6 1.49 20.35 -10.08
N ALA A 7 0.37 19.92 -9.49
CA ALA A 7 -0.26 20.64 -8.39
C ALA A 7 0.41 20.25 -7.06
N GLU A 8 0.81 21.23 -6.26
CA GLU A 8 1.37 20.97 -4.94
C GLU A 8 0.26 20.74 -3.91
N ILE A 9 0.39 19.70 -3.09
CA ILE A 9 -0.51 19.45 -1.97
C ILE A 9 -0.16 20.41 -0.85
N GLN A 10 -1.08 21.30 -0.49
CA GLN A 10 -0.96 22.13 0.69
C GLN A 10 -1.69 21.48 1.86
N LEU A 11 -1.09 21.46 3.05
CA LEU A 11 -1.70 20.84 4.24
C LEU A 11 -3.09 21.42 4.57
N LYS A 12 -3.29 22.71 4.30
CA LYS A 12 -4.58 23.40 4.48
C LYS A 12 -5.70 22.86 3.59
N ASP A 13 -5.35 22.20 2.47
CA ASP A 13 -6.29 21.65 1.51
C ASP A 13 -6.64 20.18 1.82
N ILE A 14 -5.98 19.58 2.83
CA ILE A 14 -6.26 18.20 3.27
C ILE A 14 -7.48 18.22 4.21
N ILE A 15 -8.56 17.59 3.77
CA ILE A 15 -9.77 17.41 4.57
C ILE A 15 -9.70 16.05 5.26
N LEU A 16 -9.51 16.04 6.58
CA LEU A 16 -9.56 14.82 7.39
C LEU A 16 -11.02 14.47 7.73
N PRO A 17 -11.38 13.17 7.76
CA PRO A 17 -12.73 12.75 8.14
C PRO A 17 -13.04 13.14 9.58
N GLN A 18 -14.20 13.74 9.82
CA GLN A 18 -14.66 14.09 11.17
C GLN A 18 -15.08 12.83 11.95
N ARG A 19 -14.74 12.79 13.24
CA ARG A 19 -15.23 11.76 14.17
C ARG A 19 -16.56 12.16 14.76
N GLN A 20 -17.60 11.40 14.46
CA GLN A 20 -18.93 11.61 15.03
C GLN A 20 -18.94 11.24 16.52
N VAL A 21 -19.69 12.01 17.33
CA VAL A 21 -19.78 11.82 18.79
C VAL A 21 -20.38 10.45 19.15
N ASN A 22 -21.32 9.96 18.35
CA ASN A 22 -21.99 8.66 18.54
C ASN A 22 -21.38 7.52 17.69
N ALA A 23 -20.12 7.66 17.26
CA ALA A 23 -19.45 6.64 16.45
C ALA A 23 -19.09 5.37 17.26
N HIS A 24 -19.07 4.23 16.57
CA HIS A 24 -18.53 2.98 17.11
C HIS A 24 -17.35 2.49 16.25
N LYS A 25 -16.65 1.45 16.70
CA LYS A 25 -15.50 0.85 15.99
C LYS A 25 -15.76 0.41 14.53
N GLY A 26 -17.03 0.30 14.13
CA GLY A 26 -17.40 0.00 12.74
C GLY A 26 -17.51 1.24 11.86
N THR A 27 -17.77 2.41 12.44
CA THR A 27 -17.95 3.69 11.73
C THR A 27 -16.67 4.14 11.02
N HIS A 28 -15.50 3.81 11.59
CA HIS A 28 -14.19 4.20 11.05
C HIS A 28 -13.50 3.08 10.25
N GLY A 29 -14.28 2.09 9.82
CA GLY A 29 -13.83 0.98 8.99
C GLY A 29 -12.90 -0.01 9.69
N SER A 30 -12.70 -1.14 9.01
CA SER A 30 -11.77 -2.20 9.38
C SER A 30 -10.66 -2.29 8.34
N VAL A 31 -9.41 -2.31 8.79
CA VAL A 31 -8.24 -2.43 7.93
C VAL A 31 -7.37 -3.61 8.34
N ALA A 32 -6.73 -4.25 7.36
CA ALA A 32 -5.86 -5.38 7.62
C ALA A 32 -4.50 -5.23 6.93
N MET A 33 -3.44 -5.67 7.60
CA MET A 33 -2.07 -5.71 7.08
C MET A 33 -1.65 -7.16 6.87
N ILE A 34 -1.12 -7.47 5.69
CA ILE A 34 -0.64 -8.81 5.34
C ILE A 34 0.81 -8.69 4.87
N GLY A 35 1.71 -9.37 5.59
CA GLY A 35 3.14 -9.27 5.34
C GLY A 35 3.95 -9.94 6.44
N GLY A 36 5.15 -9.43 6.69
CA GLY A 36 5.96 -9.87 7.83
C GLY A 36 6.34 -11.36 7.80
N ALA A 37 7.00 -11.78 6.73
CA ALA A 37 7.70 -13.05 6.63
C ALA A 37 8.91 -13.10 7.60
N ASP A 38 9.57 -14.26 7.68
CA ASP A 38 10.71 -14.46 8.58
C ASP A 38 11.77 -13.37 8.39
N GLY A 39 12.19 -12.73 9.49
CA GLY A 39 13.11 -11.60 9.48
C GLY A 39 12.52 -10.23 9.14
N MET A 40 11.24 -10.15 8.73
CA MET A 40 10.60 -8.90 8.27
C MET A 40 9.27 -8.59 8.97
N VAL A 41 8.95 -9.27 10.07
CA VAL A 41 7.74 -9.04 10.89
C VAL A 41 7.53 -7.55 11.23
N GLY A 42 8.62 -6.82 11.52
CA GLY A 42 8.57 -5.41 11.86
C GLY A 42 7.91 -4.53 10.80
N ALA A 43 8.05 -4.84 9.51
CA ALA A 43 7.48 -4.04 8.42
C ALA A 43 5.94 -4.05 8.47
N ALA A 44 5.34 -5.23 8.64
CA ALA A 44 3.89 -5.36 8.76
C ALA A 44 3.36 -4.74 10.07
N LEU A 45 4.11 -4.86 11.17
CA LEU A 45 3.76 -4.22 12.44
C LEU A 45 3.76 -2.70 12.35
N LEU A 46 4.79 -2.08 11.76
CA LEU A 46 4.87 -0.64 11.58
C LEU A 46 3.68 -0.11 10.78
N ALA A 47 3.33 -0.79 9.68
CA ALA A 47 2.16 -0.44 8.90
C ALA A 47 0.86 -0.58 9.70
N ALA A 48 0.75 -1.64 10.51
CA ALA A 48 -0.44 -1.87 11.32
C ALA A 48 -0.61 -0.80 12.42
N ARG A 49 0.49 -0.43 13.08
CA ARG A 49 0.53 0.66 14.05
C ARG A 49 0.15 1.99 13.42
N ALA A 50 0.68 2.29 12.23
CA ALA A 50 0.33 3.50 11.49
C ALA A 50 -1.19 3.57 11.22
N ALA A 51 -1.79 2.47 10.75
CA ALA A 51 -3.23 2.40 10.52
C ALA A 51 -4.07 2.62 11.79
N LEU A 52 -3.66 2.05 12.93
CA LEU A 52 -4.28 2.28 14.23
C LEU A 52 -4.18 3.76 14.65
N LEU A 53 -2.99 4.35 14.58
CA LEU A 53 -2.72 5.73 14.98
C LEU A 53 -3.42 6.75 14.07
N LEU A 54 -3.58 6.45 12.78
CA LEU A 54 -4.35 7.24 11.82
C LEU A 54 -5.87 7.10 11.99
N GLY A 55 -6.32 6.25 12.91
CA GLY A 55 -7.68 6.26 13.41
C GLY A 55 -8.62 5.24 12.80
N ALA A 56 -8.10 4.15 12.22
CA ALA A 56 -8.91 3.01 11.81
C ALA A 56 -9.75 2.47 12.98
N GLY A 57 -11.00 2.09 12.71
CA GLY A 57 -11.91 1.60 13.76
C GLY A 57 -11.54 0.21 14.27
N ARG A 58 -11.04 -0.66 13.38
CA ARG A 58 -10.48 -1.96 13.71
C ARG A 58 -9.22 -2.20 12.88
N THR A 59 -8.17 -2.67 13.54
CA THR A 59 -6.88 -2.92 12.92
C THR A 59 -6.52 -4.39 13.09
N TYR A 60 -6.26 -5.07 11.98
CA TYR A 60 -5.87 -6.48 11.96
C TYR A 60 -4.49 -6.65 11.33
N ALA A 61 -3.72 -7.63 11.78
CA ALA A 61 -2.48 -8.01 11.12
C ALA A 61 -2.38 -9.52 10.95
N ALA A 62 -1.94 -9.95 9.77
CA ALA A 62 -1.62 -11.33 9.46
C ALA A 62 -0.16 -11.42 9.05
N LEU A 63 0.64 -12.00 9.95
CA LEU A 63 2.07 -12.19 9.80
C LEU A 63 2.37 -13.55 9.18
N LEU A 64 3.28 -13.57 8.20
CA LEU A 64 3.64 -14.79 7.47
C LEU A 64 4.77 -15.58 8.16
N ALA A 65 5.56 -14.95 9.02
CA ALA A 65 6.63 -15.61 9.76
C ALA A 65 6.09 -16.78 10.60
N LYS A 66 6.83 -17.88 10.64
CA LYS A 66 6.36 -19.12 11.30
C LYS A 66 6.16 -18.92 12.81
N ASP A 67 7.10 -18.23 13.43
CA ASP A 67 7.11 -17.93 14.87
C ASP A 67 6.74 -16.47 15.15
N ALA A 68 5.79 -15.94 14.35
CA ALA A 68 5.30 -14.59 14.51
C ALA A 68 4.65 -14.38 15.89
N PRO A 69 4.82 -13.19 16.51
CA PRO A 69 4.16 -12.87 17.77
C PRO A 69 2.64 -12.88 17.60
N SER A 70 1.93 -13.45 18.58
CA SER A 70 0.46 -13.46 18.63
C SER A 70 -0.14 -12.14 19.12
N VAL A 71 0.70 -11.23 19.61
CA VAL A 71 0.33 -9.89 20.07
C VAL A 71 1.47 -8.92 19.81
N ASP A 72 1.13 -7.69 19.43
CA ASP A 72 2.09 -6.59 19.48
C ASP A 72 2.09 -6.01 20.90
N LEU A 73 3.17 -6.22 21.66
CA LEU A 73 3.26 -5.78 23.05
C LEU A 73 3.19 -4.25 23.22
N LEU A 74 3.53 -3.48 22.19
CA LEU A 74 3.45 -2.02 22.23
C LEU A 74 2.06 -1.50 21.83
N TYR A 75 1.30 -2.30 21.07
CA TYR A 75 -0.01 -1.94 20.52
C TYR A 75 -0.96 -3.15 20.55
N PRO A 76 -1.38 -3.60 21.74
CA PRO A 76 -2.22 -4.79 21.90
C PRO A 76 -3.63 -4.66 21.28
N GLU A 77 -4.02 -3.45 20.86
CA GLU A 77 -5.25 -3.18 20.11
C GLU A 77 -5.23 -3.79 18.71
N ILE A 78 -4.05 -4.09 18.16
CA ILE A 78 -3.90 -4.75 16.86
C ILE A 78 -4.30 -6.21 17.02
N MET A 79 -5.37 -6.60 16.33
CA MET A 79 -5.88 -7.97 16.37
C MET A 79 -5.11 -8.86 15.40
N MET A 80 -4.16 -9.62 15.93
CA MET A 80 -3.41 -10.63 15.17
C MET A 80 -4.31 -11.78 14.71
N ARG A 81 -4.20 -12.18 13.45
CA ARG A 81 -4.94 -13.31 12.86
C ARG A 81 -4.06 -14.09 11.90
N SER A 82 -4.36 -15.38 11.72
CA SER A 82 -3.84 -16.12 10.57
C SER A 82 -4.41 -15.54 9.27
N THR A 83 -3.72 -15.78 8.15
CA THR A 83 -4.17 -15.33 6.83
C THR A 83 -5.53 -15.93 6.47
N GLN A 84 -5.81 -17.18 6.86
CA GLN A 84 -7.09 -17.85 6.63
C GLN A 84 -8.22 -17.20 7.46
N ASN A 85 -7.97 -16.91 8.74
CA ASN A 85 -8.98 -16.30 9.61
C ASN A 85 -9.24 -14.84 9.23
N LEU A 86 -8.24 -14.15 8.67
CA LEU A 86 -8.41 -12.82 8.11
C LEU A 86 -9.30 -12.86 6.86
N ASP A 87 -9.09 -13.86 5.99
CA ASP A 87 -9.83 -14.03 4.74
C ASP A 87 -11.34 -14.23 4.95
N ALA A 88 -11.71 -14.84 6.09
CA ALA A 88 -13.09 -15.10 6.50
C ALA A 88 -13.82 -13.89 7.11
N LEU A 89 -13.13 -12.76 7.33
CA LEU A 89 -13.78 -11.57 7.88
C LEU A 89 -14.70 -10.91 6.85
N GLN A 90 -15.99 -10.83 7.18
CA GLN A 90 -16.99 -10.23 6.27
C GLN A 90 -16.92 -8.71 6.16
N GLN A 91 -16.27 -8.03 7.12
CA GLN A 91 -16.22 -6.57 7.19
C GLN A 91 -14.76 -6.08 7.20
N LEU A 92 -14.11 -6.14 6.03
CA LEU A 92 -12.82 -5.48 5.77
C LEU A 92 -13.01 -4.41 4.69
N ASN A 93 -12.71 -3.17 5.02
CA ASN A 93 -12.83 -2.04 4.10
C ASN A 93 -11.59 -1.89 3.24
N CYS A 94 -10.41 -2.15 3.80
CA CYS A 94 -9.14 -2.05 3.09
C CYS A 94 -8.14 -3.10 3.58
N VAL A 95 -7.31 -3.62 2.67
CA VAL A 95 -6.18 -4.48 3.00
C VAL A 95 -4.90 -3.94 2.39
N LEU A 96 -3.87 -3.77 3.22
CA LEU A 96 -2.50 -3.55 2.80
C LEU A 96 -1.79 -4.88 2.65
N ILE A 97 -1.16 -5.12 1.50
CA ILE A 97 -0.38 -6.33 1.24
C ILE A 97 0.99 -5.91 0.74
N GLY A 98 2.05 -6.48 1.32
CA GLY A 98 3.40 -6.31 0.79
C GLY A 98 4.53 -6.03 1.77
N PRO A 99 4.36 -5.22 2.83
CA PRO A 99 5.45 -4.92 3.76
C PRO A 99 6.05 -6.18 4.39
N GLY A 100 7.26 -6.55 3.93
CA GLY A 100 7.94 -7.77 4.33
C GLY A 100 7.21 -9.06 3.93
N LEU A 101 6.38 -9.06 2.90
CA LEU A 101 5.62 -10.26 2.47
C LEU A 101 6.55 -11.39 2.00
N GLY A 102 7.74 -11.05 1.51
CA GLY A 102 8.62 -11.97 0.80
C GLY A 102 8.09 -12.36 -0.59
N ILE A 103 8.82 -13.26 -1.25
CA ILE A 103 8.56 -13.66 -2.65
C ILE A 103 8.19 -15.15 -2.82
N SER A 104 7.80 -15.80 -1.72
CA SER A 104 7.47 -17.23 -1.71
C SER A 104 6.21 -17.56 -2.54
N ASN A 105 6.00 -18.83 -2.85
CA ASN A 105 4.75 -19.26 -3.51
C ASN A 105 3.52 -19.00 -2.63
N GLN A 106 3.66 -19.10 -1.32
CA GLN A 106 2.58 -18.75 -0.38
C GLN A 106 2.23 -17.26 -0.50
N ALA A 107 3.23 -16.37 -0.54
CA ALA A 107 3.03 -14.93 -0.73
C ALA A 107 2.32 -14.62 -2.06
N LYS A 108 2.74 -15.27 -3.16
CA LYS A 108 2.11 -15.15 -4.48
C LYS A 108 0.65 -15.60 -4.47
N THR A 109 0.36 -16.76 -3.91
CA THR A 109 -1.01 -17.29 -3.81
C THR A 109 -1.90 -16.37 -2.97
N LEU A 110 -1.38 -15.88 -1.85
CA LEU A 110 -2.10 -14.96 -0.97
C LEU A 110 -2.41 -13.65 -1.68
N LEU A 111 -1.43 -13.04 -2.35
CA LEU A 111 -1.62 -11.84 -3.15
C LEU A 111 -2.66 -12.06 -4.26
N LYS A 112 -2.56 -13.16 -5.00
CA LYS A 112 -3.54 -13.52 -6.05
C LYS A 112 -4.96 -13.65 -5.50
N ASN A 113 -5.14 -14.27 -4.33
CA ASN A 113 -6.44 -14.40 -3.68
C ASN A 113 -7.08 -13.04 -3.41
N TRP A 114 -6.33 -12.12 -2.80
CA TRP A 114 -6.83 -10.77 -2.49
C TRP A 114 -7.05 -9.90 -3.72
N LEU A 115 -6.24 -10.05 -4.77
CA LEU A 115 -6.45 -9.36 -6.05
C LEU A 115 -7.77 -9.75 -6.72
N ASN A 116 -8.34 -10.92 -6.40
CA ASN A 116 -9.65 -11.34 -6.92
C ASN A 116 -10.84 -10.86 -6.06
N LYS A 117 -10.59 -10.23 -4.91
CA LYS A 117 -11.65 -9.75 -4.00
C LYS A 117 -12.05 -8.31 -4.30
N ASN A 118 -13.33 -8.01 -4.07
CA ASN A 118 -13.88 -6.65 -4.15
C ASN A 118 -13.62 -5.82 -2.87
N THR A 119 -12.39 -5.89 -2.34
CA THR A 119 -11.93 -5.10 -1.19
C THR A 119 -10.91 -4.07 -1.68
N ALA A 120 -10.91 -2.87 -1.12
CA ALA A 120 -9.91 -1.88 -1.48
C ALA A 120 -8.51 -2.36 -1.09
N LEU A 121 -7.51 -2.19 -1.96
CA LEU A 121 -6.15 -2.66 -1.71
C LEU A 121 -5.15 -1.53 -1.72
N VAL A 122 -4.17 -1.63 -0.82
CA VAL A 122 -2.89 -0.93 -0.92
C VAL A 122 -1.83 -2.01 -1.17
N LEU A 123 -1.03 -1.83 -2.22
CA LEU A 123 0.02 -2.76 -2.61
C LEU A 123 1.36 -2.05 -2.49
N ASP A 124 2.25 -2.58 -1.67
CA ASP A 124 3.56 -1.98 -1.39
C ASP A 124 4.67 -3.03 -1.44
N ALA A 125 5.92 -2.59 -1.45
CA ALA A 125 7.09 -3.44 -1.20
C ALA A 125 7.10 -4.76 -2.00
N ASP A 126 7.14 -5.90 -1.31
CA ASP A 126 7.25 -7.22 -1.95
C ASP A 126 6.04 -7.57 -2.81
N ALA A 127 4.85 -7.02 -2.54
CA ALA A 127 3.72 -7.21 -3.44
C ALA A 127 4.01 -6.60 -4.82
N LEU A 128 4.62 -5.41 -4.87
CA LEU A 128 5.01 -4.76 -6.12
C LEU A 128 6.11 -5.54 -6.85
N ASN A 129 7.07 -6.11 -6.11
CA ASN A 129 8.09 -6.98 -6.70
C ASN A 129 7.47 -8.25 -7.32
N LEU A 130 6.51 -8.87 -6.63
CA LEU A 130 5.79 -10.04 -7.15
C LEU A 130 4.98 -9.70 -8.41
N ILE A 131 4.31 -8.54 -8.42
CA ILE A 131 3.55 -8.05 -9.58
C ILE A 131 4.46 -7.80 -10.77
N ALA A 132 5.62 -7.16 -10.56
CA ALA A 132 6.58 -6.89 -11.63
C ALA A 132 7.14 -8.17 -12.27
N GLN A 133 7.29 -9.24 -11.48
CA GLN A 133 7.84 -10.52 -11.95
C GLN A 133 6.80 -11.47 -12.55
N ASN A 134 5.50 -11.16 -12.43
CA ASN A 134 4.43 -12.07 -12.83
C ASN A 134 3.34 -11.34 -13.62
N GLY A 135 3.26 -11.63 -14.92
CA GLY A 135 2.30 -11.01 -15.83
C GLY A 135 0.83 -11.26 -15.45
N ASP A 136 0.50 -12.41 -14.86
CA ASP A 136 -0.87 -12.71 -14.41
C ASP A 136 -1.27 -11.84 -13.22
N LEU A 137 -0.34 -11.60 -12.29
CA LEU A 137 -0.57 -10.70 -11.15
C LEU A 137 -0.73 -9.25 -11.66
N ALA A 138 0.13 -8.81 -12.58
CA ALA A 138 0.00 -7.49 -13.20
C ALA A 138 -1.34 -7.30 -13.94
N ALA A 139 -1.76 -8.30 -14.71
CA ALA A 139 -3.07 -8.31 -15.37
C ALA A 139 -4.21 -8.31 -14.35
N SER A 140 -4.07 -9.05 -13.26
CA SER A 140 -5.06 -9.06 -12.17
C SER A 140 -5.21 -7.67 -11.56
N VAL A 141 -4.12 -6.96 -11.26
CA VAL A 141 -4.17 -5.58 -10.76
C VAL A 141 -4.89 -4.66 -11.75
N LYS A 142 -4.48 -4.69 -13.02
CA LYS A 142 -5.07 -3.86 -14.08
C LYS A 142 -6.57 -4.06 -14.24
N ASN A 143 -7.03 -5.30 -14.12
CA ASN A 143 -8.44 -5.67 -14.33
C ASN A 143 -9.32 -5.51 -13.09
N ARG A 144 -8.76 -5.07 -11.94
CA ARG A 144 -9.56 -4.82 -10.73
C ARG A 144 -10.46 -3.61 -10.91
N HIS A 145 -11.70 -3.77 -10.44
CA HIS A 145 -12.66 -2.67 -10.32
C HIS A 145 -12.69 -2.06 -8.92
N ALA A 146 -12.27 -2.82 -7.91
CA ALA A 146 -12.16 -2.31 -6.54
C ALA A 146 -11.00 -1.31 -6.43
N PRO A 147 -11.14 -0.25 -5.59
CA PRO A 147 -10.09 0.74 -5.40
C PRO A 147 -8.74 0.10 -5.10
N THR A 148 -7.70 0.53 -5.80
CA THR A 148 -6.35 0.03 -5.62
C THR A 148 -5.37 1.20 -5.58
N VAL A 149 -4.44 1.16 -4.63
CA VAL A 149 -3.32 2.09 -4.49
C VAL A 149 -2.03 1.29 -4.58
N ILE A 150 -1.05 1.78 -5.35
CA ILE A 150 0.32 1.25 -5.33
C ILE A 150 1.28 2.32 -4.83
N THR A 151 2.30 1.93 -4.07
CA THR A 151 3.24 2.87 -3.43
C THR A 151 4.71 2.63 -3.80
N PRO A 152 5.07 2.53 -5.09
CA PRO A 152 6.43 2.19 -5.48
C PRO A 152 7.44 3.28 -5.11
N HIS A 153 8.59 2.89 -4.60
CA HIS A 153 9.81 3.70 -4.73
C HIS A 153 10.40 3.55 -6.15
N ILE A 154 11.45 4.31 -6.49
CA ILE A 154 12.04 4.31 -7.84
C ILE A 154 12.44 2.91 -8.33
N GLY A 155 13.13 2.12 -7.51
CA GLY A 155 13.49 0.74 -7.87
C GLY A 155 12.30 -0.19 -8.14
N GLU A 156 11.20 -0.08 -7.39
CA GLU A 156 9.97 -0.85 -7.63
C GLU A 156 9.26 -0.37 -8.91
N ALA A 157 9.17 0.95 -9.12
CA ALA A 157 8.64 1.54 -10.35
C ALA A 157 9.41 1.10 -11.59
N SER A 158 10.76 1.08 -11.50
CA SER A 158 11.65 0.58 -12.53
C SER A 158 11.33 -0.86 -12.92
N ARG A 159 11.11 -1.75 -11.94
CA ARG A 159 10.72 -3.15 -12.20
C ARG A 159 9.32 -3.25 -12.81
N LEU A 160 8.35 -2.49 -12.32
CA LEU A 160 6.97 -2.49 -12.82
C LEU A 160 6.87 -2.01 -14.27
N LEU A 161 7.59 -0.93 -14.63
CA LEU A 161 7.58 -0.35 -15.98
C LEU A 161 8.64 -0.95 -16.92
N LYS A 162 9.54 -1.81 -16.40
CA LYS A 162 10.70 -2.35 -17.14
C LYS A 162 11.59 -1.26 -17.73
N LEU A 163 11.81 -0.20 -16.95
CA LEU A 163 12.69 0.93 -17.27
C LEU A 163 13.85 0.98 -16.28
N SER A 164 14.95 1.64 -16.62
CA SER A 164 16.05 1.82 -15.66
C SER A 164 15.66 2.83 -14.56
N PRO A 165 16.25 2.76 -13.35
CA PRO A 165 16.03 3.76 -12.31
C PRO A 165 16.31 5.20 -12.77
N GLU A 166 17.30 5.39 -13.65
CA GLU A 166 17.68 6.69 -14.23
C GLU A 166 16.59 7.23 -15.13
N ALA A 167 15.94 6.37 -15.93
CA ALA A 167 14.81 6.75 -16.77
C ALA A 167 13.60 7.18 -15.91
N ILE A 168 13.32 6.44 -14.82
CA ILE A 168 12.27 6.82 -13.86
C ILE A 168 12.59 8.17 -13.20
N GLN A 169 13.84 8.39 -12.81
CA GLN A 169 14.28 9.65 -12.22
C GLN A 169 14.22 10.82 -13.21
N GLY A 170 14.59 10.58 -14.46
CA GLY A 170 14.57 11.59 -15.53
C GLY A 170 13.18 12.09 -15.88
N ASP A 171 12.15 11.23 -15.77
CA ASP A 171 10.74 11.62 -15.93
C ASP A 171 9.83 10.97 -14.87
N ARG A 172 9.95 11.42 -13.62
CA ARG A 172 9.12 10.90 -12.51
C ARG A 172 7.63 11.14 -12.72
N LYS A 173 7.28 12.28 -13.33
CA LYS A 173 5.88 12.64 -13.58
C LYS A 173 5.26 11.73 -14.63
N GLY A 174 5.94 11.53 -15.76
CA GLY A 174 5.50 10.57 -16.78
C GLY A 174 5.43 9.15 -16.23
N SER A 175 6.42 8.74 -15.43
CA SER A 175 6.42 7.43 -14.76
C SER A 175 5.22 7.23 -13.84
N ALA A 176 4.87 8.22 -13.01
CA ALA A 176 3.71 8.15 -12.12
C ALA A 176 2.38 8.08 -12.90
N LEU A 177 2.24 8.86 -13.98
CA LEU A 177 1.08 8.79 -14.88
C LEU A 177 0.98 7.43 -15.56
N GLN A 178 2.10 6.90 -16.05
CA GLN A 178 2.15 5.63 -16.76
C GLN A 178 1.76 4.47 -15.83
N LEU A 179 2.34 4.41 -14.62
CA LEU A 179 1.99 3.41 -13.61
C LEU A 179 0.49 3.41 -13.29
N ALA A 180 -0.08 4.58 -13.04
CA ALA A 180 -1.50 4.70 -12.71
C ALA A 180 -2.41 4.22 -13.86
N LYS A 181 -2.03 4.48 -15.12
CA LYS A 181 -2.76 3.99 -16.30
C LYS A 181 -2.59 2.49 -16.53
N ASP A 182 -1.36 1.99 -16.50
CA ASP A 182 -1.04 0.59 -16.81
C ASP A 182 -1.67 -0.38 -15.82
N PHE A 183 -1.77 0.04 -14.56
CA PHE A 183 -2.33 -0.75 -13.46
C PHE A 183 -3.75 -0.32 -13.06
N ASN A 184 -4.36 0.65 -13.75
CA ASN A 184 -5.71 1.16 -13.45
C ASN A 184 -5.92 1.48 -11.95
N CYS A 185 -5.01 2.26 -11.37
CA CYS A 185 -4.96 2.49 -9.93
C CYS A 185 -4.44 3.88 -9.58
N ILE A 186 -4.53 4.25 -8.29
CA ILE A 186 -3.78 5.41 -7.78
C ILE A 186 -2.34 4.99 -7.53
N THR A 187 -1.38 5.77 -8.03
CA THR A 187 0.05 5.54 -7.80
C THR A 187 0.62 6.63 -6.91
N ILE A 188 1.38 6.24 -5.89
CA ILE A 188 2.22 7.12 -5.07
C ILE A 188 3.69 6.75 -5.35
N LEU A 189 4.33 7.50 -6.25
CA LEU A 189 5.75 7.33 -6.57
C LEU A 189 6.61 8.02 -5.50
N LYS A 190 7.12 7.21 -4.56
CA LYS A 190 7.90 7.64 -3.39
C LYS A 190 9.26 8.23 -3.79
N GLY A 191 9.66 9.30 -3.12
CA GLY A 191 10.95 9.98 -3.28
C GLY A 191 10.89 11.39 -2.68
N VAL A 192 11.95 12.20 -2.82
CA VAL A 192 11.88 13.63 -2.47
C VAL A 192 10.80 14.29 -3.33
N GLY A 193 9.80 14.90 -2.70
CA GLY A 193 8.64 15.36 -3.46
C GLY A 193 7.83 14.19 -4.03
N SER A 194 7.24 13.35 -3.18
CA SER A 194 6.48 12.17 -3.63
C SER A 194 5.35 12.59 -4.58
N LEU A 195 5.19 11.85 -5.68
CA LEU A 195 4.17 12.15 -6.70
C LEU A 195 2.98 11.22 -6.56
N ILE A 196 1.77 11.78 -6.59
CA ILE A 196 0.50 11.05 -6.52
C ILE A 196 -0.25 11.23 -7.83
N SER A 197 -0.66 10.14 -8.47
CA SER A 197 -1.37 10.20 -9.76
C SER A 197 -2.53 9.22 -9.84
N ASN A 198 -3.60 9.67 -10.52
CA ASN A 198 -4.74 8.86 -10.96
C ASN A 198 -4.65 8.48 -12.45
N GLY A 199 -3.52 8.73 -13.11
CA GLY A 199 -3.31 8.51 -14.54
C GLY A 199 -3.69 9.70 -15.42
N SER A 200 -4.33 10.73 -14.88
CA SER A 200 -4.68 11.96 -15.62
C SER A 200 -4.08 13.22 -14.99
N GLU A 201 -4.03 13.25 -13.67
CA GLU A 201 -3.52 14.35 -12.85
C GLU A 201 -2.32 13.87 -12.04
N VAL A 202 -1.46 14.82 -11.66
CA VAL A 202 -0.32 14.56 -10.80
C VAL A 202 -0.27 15.64 -9.73
N PHE A 203 -0.22 15.18 -8.48
CA PHE A 203 0.01 15.99 -7.30
C PHE A 203 1.40 15.71 -6.74
N ILE A 204 2.01 16.70 -6.07
CA ILE A 204 3.29 16.55 -5.37
C ILE A 204 3.12 16.84 -3.88
N ASN A 205 3.63 15.93 -3.05
CA ASN A 205 3.82 16.17 -1.63
C ASN A 205 5.25 16.64 -1.37
N THR A 206 5.41 17.91 -1.02
CA THR A 206 6.70 18.57 -0.75
C THR A 206 7.14 18.47 0.71
N THR A 207 6.29 17.93 1.59
CA THR A 207 6.62 17.71 3.00
C THR A 207 7.61 16.57 3.22
N GLY A 208 8.19 16.51 4.42
CA GLY A 208 9.18 15.49 4.83
C GLY A 208 10.60 16.04 4.91
N ASN A 209 11.54 15.19 5.31
CA ASN A 209 12.96 15.52 5.39
C ASN A 209 13.82 14.26 5.20
N ALA A 210 15.15 14.44 5.15
CA ALA A 210 16.10 13.35 4.92
C ALA A 210 16.07 12.25 5.99
N GLY A 211 15.53 12.51 7.19
CA GLY A 211 15.39 11.51 8.26
C GLY A 211 14.43 10.38 7.91
N LEU A 212 13.59 10.54 6.89
CA LEU A 212 12.74 9.46 6.35
C LEU A 212 13.53 8.43 5.53
N ALA A 213 14.79 8.69 5.20
CA ALA A 213 15.67 7.75 4.49
C ALA A 213 16.24 6.69 5.46
N SER A 214 15.36 5.99 6.17
CA SER A 214 15.68 4.85 7.05
C SER A 214 14.76 3.68 6.72
N GLY A 215 15.17 2.46 7.08
CA GLY A 215 14.31 1.28 6.95
C GLY A 215 13.18 1.34 7.98
N GLY A 216 11.93 1.25 7.52
CA GLY A 216 10.72 1.28 8.35
C GLY A 216 9.69 2.26 7.84
#